data_AF-Q3KGA9-F1
#
_entry.id   AF-Q3KGA9-F1
#
_cell.length_a   1.000
_cell.length_b   1.000
_cell.length_c   1.000
_cell.angle_alpha   90.00
_cell.angle_beta   90.00
_cell.angle_gamma   90.00
#
_symmetry.space_group_name_H-M   'P 1'
#
loop_
_entity.id
_entity.type
_entity.pdbx_description
1 polymer ?
#
loop_
_entity_poly.entity_id
_entity_poly.type
_entity_poly.pdbx_seq_one_letter_code
_entity_poly.pdbx_strand_id
1 'polypeptide(L)'
;MALDLFVVLIYAAGMLLLGYFGMRKAKTNEDFLVAGRNLGPSLYMGTMAATVLGGASTVGTVRLGYVHGISGFWLCAALGCGIVALNLFLAKPLLKLKIYTVTQVLEKRYNPMARSASAAIMLAYALMIGVTSILAIGTVLQVLFGLPFWISVLLGGGVVVVYSAIGGMWSLTLTDIVQFIIKTVGLMFILLPICLYRVGGWDELVLKLPATAFSFTTIGWDTIITYFMIYFFGILIGQDIWQRVFTVKNEKVAQYAGSFAGIYCILYGLACALIGMAAHVLIPDLDNVNNAFAAIVKLSLPDGIRGLVIAAALAAMMSTASAGLLAAATTLTEDLLPKLRGGKQSSLGVNRLFTLLTGVVVLGIALVVNDVISALTLAYNLLVGGMLIPLIGAIFWKRATTAGAIASMGLGFATALLFMFKDGLDANTPIYYSLAVGLVSFVVVSLMSRRPNVVASAI
;
A
#
# COMPACT_ATOMS: atom_id res chain seq x y z
N MET A 1 -12.70 -24.25 -14.72
CA MET A 1 -12.88 -23.99 -13.27
C MET A 1 -11.99 -24.87 -12.38
N ALA A 2 -12.04 -26.21 -12.47
CA ALA A 2 -11.24 -27.10 -11.60
C ALA A 2 -9.73 -26.85 -11.73
N LEU A 3 -9.25 -26.64 -12.96
CA LEU A 3 -7.84 -26.35 -13.22
C LEU A 3 -7.42 -24.98 -12.66
N ASP A 4 -8.30 -23.98 -12.70
CA ASP A 4 -8.02 -22.66 -12.12
C ASP A 4 -7.90 -22.73 -10.60
N LEU A 5 -8.81 -23.45 -9.95
CA LEU A 5 -8.79 -23.65 -8.51
C LEU A 5 -7.52 -24.39 -8.10
N PHE A 6 -7.12 -25.42 -8.85
CA PHE A 6 -5.88 -26.15 -8.61
C PHE A 6 -4.65 -25.23 -8.66
N VAL A 7 -4.55 -24.36 -9.68
CA VAL A 7 -3.45 -23.38 -9.80
C VAL A 7 -3.45 -22.41 -8.60
N VAL A 8 -4.61 -21.91 -8.19
CA VAL A 8 -4.73 -21.01 -7.03
C VAL A 8 -4.35 -21.70 -5.73
N LEU A 9 -4.73 -22.97 -5.54
CA LEU A 9 -4.37 -23.76 -4.37
C LEU A 9 -2.85 -24.04 -4.33
N ILE A 10 -2.23 -24.35 -5.48
CA ILE A 10 -0.76 -24.50 -5.57
C ILE A 10 -0.08 -23.18 -5.19
N TYR A 11 -0.57 -22.06 -5.72
CA TYR A 11 -0.04 -20.75 -5.39
C TYR A 11 -0.15 -20.47 -3.88
N ALA A 12 -1.32 -20.68 -3.28
CA ALA A 12 -1.55 -20.47 -1.85
C ALA A 12 -0.66 -21.38 -0.99
N ALA A 13 -0.53 -22.66 -1.34
CA ALA A 13 0.38 -23.59 -0.69
C ALA A 13 1.83 -23.14 -0.81
N GLY A 14 2.24 -22.66 -1.99
CA GLY A 14 3.57 -22.08 -2.21
C GLY A 14 3.84 -20.88 -1.32
N MET A 15 2.87 -19.97 -1.12
CA MET A 15 3.02 -18.83 -0.22
C MET A 15 3.17 -19.26 1.25
N LEU A 16 2.39 -20.26 1.69
CA LEU A 16 2.52 -20.82 3.03
C LEU A 16 3.88 -21.50 3.25
N LEU A 17 4.38 -22.25 2.25
CA LEU A 17 5.70 -22.87 2.29
C LEU A 17 6.83 -21.84 2.37
N LEU A 18 6.76 -20.78 1.55
CA LEU A 18 7.73 -19.68 1.61
C LEU A 18 7.66 -18.95 2.96
N GLY A 19 6.47 -18.78 3.52
CA GLY A 19 6.32 -18.21 4.86
C GLY A 19 6.90 -19.09 5.96
N TYR A 20 6.73 -20.40 5.86
CA TYR A 20 7.38 -21.37 6.74
C TYR A 20 8.91 -21.32 6.63
N PHE A 21 9.47 -21.17 5.42
CA PHE A 21 10.92 -20.97 5.25
C PHE A 21 11.38 -19.63 5.83
N GLY A 22 10.58 -18.57 5.68
CA GLY A 22 10.82 -17.27 6.31
C GLY A 22 10.88 -17.36 7.83
N MET A 23 9.99 -18.15 8.45
CA MET A 23 10.00 -18.42 9.90
C MET A 23 11.34 -18.99 10.38
N ARG A 24 11.92 -19.93 9.62
CA ARG A 24 13.21 -20.55 9.99
C ARG A 24 14.36 -19.53 9.99
N LYS A 25 14.23 -18.43 9.25
CA LYS A 25 15.16 -17.28 9.25
C LYS A 25 14.83 -16.25 10.32
N ALA A 26 13.57 -16.07 10.69
CA ALA A 26 13.11 -15.11 11.69
C ALA A 26 13.36 -15.60 13.13
N LYS A 27 14.62 -15.59 13.57
CA LYS A 27 15.04 -16.04 14.91
C LYS A 27 15.16 -14.90 15.94
N THR A 28 15.37 -13.68 15.48
CA THR A 28 15.48 -12.48 16.34
C THR A 28 14.40 -11.44 16.00
N ASN A 29 14.25 -10.42 16.85
CA ASN A 29 13.37 -9.28 16.54
C ASN A 29 13.81 -8.52 15.30
N GLU A 30 15.11 -8.36 15.08
CA GLU A 30 15.63 -7.68 13.90
C GLU A 30 15.36 -8.48 12.61
N ASP A 31 15.46 -9.81 12.69
CA ASP A 31 15.05 -10.67 11.58
C ASP A 31 13.55 -10.58 11.30
N PHE A 32 12.72 -10.52 12.35
CA PHE A 32 11.27 -10.47 12.22
C PHE A 32 10.76 -9.12 11.70
N LEU A 33 11.34 -8.00 12.13
CA LEU A 33 10.84 -6.67 11.78
C LEU A 33 11.48 -6.10 10.52
N VAL A 34 12.76 -6.40 10.24
CA VAL A 34 13.52 -5.78 9.15
C VAL A 34 14.42 -6.76 8.38
N ALA A 35 14.20 -8.08 8.51
CA ALA A 35 14.96 -9.12 7.81
C ALA A 35 16.49 -9.00 7.97
N GLY A 36 16.95 -8.57 9.15
CA GLY A 36 18.38 -8.43 9.44
C GLY A 36 19.09 -7.33 8.64
N ARG A 37 18.34 -6.45 7.96
CA ARG A 37 18.88 -5.30 7.21
C ARG A 37 19.93 -5.66 6.15
N ASN A 38 19.76 -6.81 5.49
CA ASN A 38 20.77 -7.34 4.56
C ASN A 38 20.22 -7.70 3.18
N LEU A 39 19.10 -7.10 2.76
CA LEU A 39 18.53 -7.40 1.45
C LEU A 39 19.40 -6.83 0.32
N GLY A 40 19.75 -7.71 -0.63
CA GLY A 40 20.38 -7.36 -1.89
C GLY A 40 19.42 -6.69 -2.87
N PRO A 41 19.94 -6.19 -4.01
CA PRO A 41 19.15 -5.37 -4.94
C PRO A 41 17.93 -6.03 -5.54
N SER A 42 18.02 -7.31 -5.92
CA SER A 42 16.90 -8.04 -6.53
C SER A 42 15.75 -8.24 -5.53
N LEU A 43 16.08 -8.69 -4.32
CA LEU A 43 15.10 -8.85 -3.25
C LEU A 43 14.48 -7.49 -2.86
N TYR A 44 15.30 -6.45 -2.72
CA TYR A 44 14.79 -5.13 -2.37
C TYR A 44 13.88 -4.53 -3.45
N MET A 45 14.28 -4.56 -4.72
CA MET A 45 13.45 -4.07 -5.83
C MET A 45 12.11 -4.82 -5.89
N GLY A 46 12.17 -6.16 -5.89
CA GLY A 46 10.99 -7.00 -6.01
C GLY A 46 10.03 -6.81 -4.84
N THR A 47 10.55 -6.75 -3.61
CA THR A 47 9.73 -6.53 -2.40
C THR A 47 9.13 -5.13 -2.32
N MET A 48 9.88 -4.10 -2.72
CA MET A 48 9.40 -2.73 -2.75
C MET A 48 8.27 -2.58 -3.77
N ALA A 49 8.49 -3.06 -5.00
CA ALA A 49 7.44 -3.09 -6.03
C ALA A 49 6.25 -3.97 -5.61
N ALA A 50 6.53 -5.10 -4.97
CA ALA A 50 5.48 -6.01 -4.53
C ALA A 50 4.54 -5.32 -3.52
N THR A 51 5.13 -4.68 -2.51
CA THR A 51 4.41 -4.01 -1.42
C THR A 51 3.43 -2.95 -1.93
N VAL A 52 3.84 -2.14 -2.90
CA VAL A 52 3.04 -1.03 -3.43
C VAL A 52 1.91 -1.52 -4.34
N LEU A 53 2.20 -2.54 -5.15
CA LEU A 53 1.28 -3.01 -6.17
C LEU A 53 0.25 -3.99 -5.59
N GLY A 54 -0.80 -3.42 -5.01
CA GLY A 54 -1.90 -4.13 -4.34
C GLY A 54 -3.25 -4.08 -5.08
N GLY A 55 -4.33 -4.26 -4.32
CA GLY A 55 -5.70 -4.27 -4.85
C GLY A 55 -6.08 -3.00 -5.61
N ALA A 56 -5.71 -1.83 -5.10
CA ALA A 56 -5.96 -0.58 -5.80
C ALA A 56 -5.12 -0.43 -7.08
N SER A 57 -3.84 -0.79 -7.04
CA SER A 57 -2.96 -0.69 -8.22
C SER A 57 -3.33 -1.67 -9.34
N THR A 58 -3.90 -2.82 -9.00
CA THR A 58 -4.33 -3.84 -9.98
C THR A 58 -5.81 -3.70 -10.32
N VAL A 59 -6.71 -4.00 -9.39
CA VAL A 59 -8.17 -3.98 -9.62
C VAL A 59 -8.66 -2.55 -9.80
N GLY A 60 -8.22 -1.63 -8.93
CA GLY A 60 -8.60 -0.23 -8.99
C GLY A 60 -8.14 0.47 -10.27
N THR A 61 -6.89 0.26 -10.70
CA THR A 61 -6.38 0.86 -11.95
C THR A 61 -7.05 0.27 -13.19
N VAL A 62 -7.41 -1.02 -13.19
CA VAL A 62 -8.19 -1.61 -14.29
C VAL A 62 -9.59 -1.00 -14.36
N ARG A 63 -10.26 -0.79 -13.21
CA ARG A 63 -11.51 -0.02 -13.13
C ARG A 63 -11.32 1.40 -13.68
N LEU A 64 -10.29 2.12 -13.24
CA LEU A 64 -10.02 3.48 -13.73
C LEU A 64 -9.70 3.50 -15.23
N GLY A 65 -9.04 2.47 -15.75
CA GLY A 65 -8.81 2.29 -17.19
C GLY A 65 -10.09 2.05 -17.99
N TYR A 66 -11.03 1.29 -17.42
CA TYR A 66 -12.35 1.06 -18.01
C TYR A 66 -13.19 2.34 -18.10
N VAL A 67 -13.09 3.23 -17.10
CA VAL A 67 -13.91 4.45 -17.01
C VAL A 67 -13.24 5.67 -17.68
N HIS A 68 -11.94 5.85 -17.48
CA HIS A 68 -11.21 7.07 -17.86
C HIS A 68 -10.09 6.82 -18.89
N GLY A 69 -9.99 5.61 -19.42
CA GLY A 69 -8.96 5.24 -20.38
C GLY A 69 -7.55 5.26 -19.81
N ILE A 70 -6.57 5.65 -20.63
CA ILE A 70 -5.14 5.60 -20.29
C ILE A 70 -4.81 6.44 -19.05
N SER A 71 -5.57 7.52 -18.82
CA SER A 71 -5.41 8.40 -17.65
C SER A 71 -5.63 7.71 -16.30
N GLY A 72 -6.25 6.53 -16.27
CA GLY A 72 -6.36 5.71 -15.07
C GLY A 72 -5.01 5.32 -14.45
N PHE A 73 -3.92 5.32 -15.23
CA PHE A 73 -2.58 4.97 -14.75
C PHE A 73 -2.02 5.96 -13.69
N TRP A 74 -2.57 7.19 -13.59
CA TRP A 74 -2.06 8.24 -12.72
C TRP A 74 -2.03 7.85 -11.23
N LEU A 75 -2.92 6.95 -10.80
CA LEU A 75 -2.90 6.39 -9.45
C LEU A 75 -1.56 5.69 -9.17
N CYS A 76 -1.18 4.75 -10.03
CA CYS A 76 0.10 4.05 -9.94
C CYS A 76 1.29 4.96 -10.26
N ALA A 77 1.11 5.96 -11.13
CA ALA A 77 2.14 6.96 -11.40
C ALA A 77 2.51 7.75 -10.14
N ALA A 78 1.51 8.24 -9.40
CA ALA A 78 1.73 8.97 -8.15
C ALA A 78 2.44 8.09 -7.10
N LEU A 79 2.01 6.83 -6.93
CA LEU A 79 2.68 5.86 -6.05
C LEU A 79 4.13 5.61 -6.47
N GLY A 80 4.36 5.33 -7.77
CA GLY A 80 5.69 5.05 -8.32
C GLY A 80 6.64 6.24 -8.18
N CYS A 81 6.17 7.45 -8.49
CA CYS A 81 6.92 8.69 -8.25
C CYS A 81 7.27 8.89 -6.77
N GLY A 82 6.34 8.56 -5.85
CA GLY A 82 6.57 8.62 -4.41
C GLY A 82 7.68 7.68 -3.98
N ILE A 83 7.71 6.45 -4.52
CA ILE A 83 8.77 5.47 -4.25
C ILE A 83 10.13 5.95 -4.77
N VAL A 84 10.17 6.51 -5.99
CA VAL A 84 11.40 7.09 -6.54
C VAL A 84 11.90 8.20 -5.62
N ALA A 85 11.04 9.16 -5.26
CA ALA A 85 11.39 10.27 -4.39
C ALA A 85 11.86 9.79 -3.00
N LEU A 86 11.16 8.83 -2.39
CA LEU A 86 11.54 8.25 -1.11
C LEU A 86 12.94 7.63 -1.16
N ASN A 87 13.24 6.85 -2.21
CA ASN A 87 14.50 6.13 -2.30
C ASN A 87 15.68 7.06 -2.65
N LEU A 88 15.44 8.09 -3.47
CA LEU A 88 16.47 9.07 -3.81
C LEU A 88 16.79 10.01 -2.64
N PHE A 89 15.78 10.55 -1.97
CA PHE A 89 15.94 11.65 -1.02
C PHE A 89 15.90 11.22 0.45
N LEU A 90 15.08 10.23 0.80
CA LEU A 90 14.84 9.84 2.19
C LEU A 90 15.54 8.55 2.62
N ALA A 91 15.90 7.64 1.71
CA ALA A 91 16.52 6.37 2.12
C ALA A 91 17.81 6.56 2.93
N LYS A 92 18.69 7.48 2.51
CA LYS A 92 19.96 7.78 3.21
C LYS A 92 19.76 8.17 4.68
N PRO A 93 19.01 9.24 5.00
CA PRO A 93 18.83 9.65 6.39
C PRO A 93 18.11 8.57 7.20
N LEU A 94 17.11 7.91 6.61
CA LEU A 94 16.33 6.86 7.28
C LEU A 94 17.18 5.66 7.71
N LEU A 95 18.09 5.19 6.85
CA LEU A 95 18.94 4.04 7.17
C LEU A 95 19.92 4.31 8.31
N LYS A 96 20.34 5.57 8.51
CA LYS A 96 21.23 5.96 9.61
C LYS A 96 20.55 5.90 10.97
N LEU A 97 19.22 6.02 11.02
CA LEU A 97 18.48 6.12 12.27
C LEU A 97 18.37 4.79 13.04
N LYS A 98 18.54 3.65 12.36
CA LYS A 98 18.41 2.27 12.90
C LYS A 98 17.13 2.05 13.72
N ILE A 99 16.04 2.66 13.28
CA ILE A 99 14.70 2.57 13.87
C ILE A 99 13.86 1.50 13.15
N TYR A 100 12.73 1.14 13.75
CA TYR A 100 11.75 0.20 13.19
C TYR A 100 10.50 0.91 12.66
N THR A 101 10.16 2.09 13.21
CA THR A 101 8.91 2.79 12.89
C THR A 101 9.13 4.24 12.48
N VAL A 102 8.23 4.76 11.62
CA VAL A 102 8.17 6.18 11.24
C VAL A 102 7.97 7.07 12.47
N THR A 103 7.15 6.62 13.42
CA THR A 103 6.79 7.36 14.64
C THR A 103 7.99 7.59 15.57
N GLN A 104 9.01 6.71 15.53
CA GLN A 104 10.27 6.90 16.24
C GLN A 104 11.07 8.10 15.72
N VAL A 105 10.89 8.51 14.45
CA VAL A 105 11.46 9.77 13.94
C VAL A 105 10.82 10.97 14.63
N LEU A 106 9.50 10.94 14.76
CA LEU A 106 8.76 11.99 15.45
C LEU A 106 9.11 12.03 16.94
N GLU A 107 9.36 10.88 17.57
CA GLU A 107 9.89 10.83 18.94
C GLU A 107 11.24 11.52 19.08
N LYS A 108 12.20 11.16 18.21
CA LYS A 108 13.57 11.71 18.24
C LYS A 108 13.59 13.23 18.08
N ARG A 109 12.68 13.78 17.29
CA ARG A 109 12.59 15.22 17.06
C ARG A 109 11.76 15.96 18.11
N TYR A 110 10.64 15.36 18.51
CA TYR A 110 9.65 15.98 19.39
C TYR A 110 9.75 15.37 20.78
N ASN A 111 8.84 14.46 21.14
CA ASN A 111 8.83 13.77 22.42
C ASN A 111 8.01 12.45 22.34
N PRO A 112 7.94 11.66 23.44
CA PRO A 112 7.15 10.42 23.48
C PRO A 112 5.64 10.59 23.27
N MET A 113 5.08 11.78 23.52
CA MET A 113 3.67 12.07 23.24
C MET A 113 3.42 12.14 21.72
N ALA A 114 4.32 12.79 20.97
CA ALA A 114 4.25 12.83 19.52
C ALA A 114 4.33 11.42 18.90
N ARG A 115 5.15 10.53 19.48
CA ARG A 115 5.18 9.11 19.10
C ARG A 115 3.84 8.43 19.29
N SER A 116 3.22 8.58 20.46
CA SER A 116 1.93 7.93 20.75
C SER A 116 0.81 8.43 19.82
N ALA A 117 0.74 9.75 19.59
CA ALA A 117 -0.26 10.37 18.73
C ALA A 117 -0.10 9.94 17.27
N SER A 118 1.14 10.00 16.76
CA SER A 118 1.44 9.53 15.41
C SER A 118 1.25 8.03 15.24
N ALA A 119 1.54 7.21 16.26
CA ALA A 119 1.31 5.77 16.21
C ALA A 119 -0.18 5.41 16.10
N ALA A 120 -1.08 6.18 16.70
CA ALA A 120 -2.52 5.96 16.53
C ALA A 120 -2.97 6.23 15.07
N ILE A 121 -2.50 7.32 14.46
CA ILE A 121 -2.80 7.65 13.06
C ILE A 121 -2.17 6.61 12.12
N MET A 122 -0.90 6.24 12.36
CA MET A 122 -0.20 5.23 11.58
C MET A 122 -0.85 3.86 11.67
N LEU A 123 -1.35 3.47 12.85
CA LEU A 123 -2.08 2.22 13.04
C LEU A 123 -3.38 2.22 12.21
N ALA A 124 -4.15 3.30 12.26
CA ALA A 124 -5.38 3.42 11.46
C ALA A 124 -5.08 3.29 9.96
N TYR A 125 -4.05 3.98 9.47
CA TYR A 125 -3.57 3.86 8.10
C TYR A 125 -3.18 2.42 7.75
N ALA A 126 -2.27 1.80 8.52
CA ALA A 126 -1.73 0.49 8.21
C ALA A 126 -2.79 -0.62 8.27
N LEU A 127 -3.75 -0.53 9.20
CA LEU A 127 -4.93 -1.40 9.23
C LEU A 127 -5.74 -1.27 7.95
N MET A 128 -6.05 -0.05 7.51
CA MET A 128 -6.83 0.19 6.30
C MET A 128 -6.09 -0.29 5.02
N ILE A 129 -4.77 -0.20 4.95
CA ILE A 129 -3.98 -0.82 3.87
C ILE A 129 -4.17 -2.35 3.84
N GLY A 130 -4.17 -3.00 5.01
CA GLY A 130 -4.52 -4.41 5.12
C GLY A 130 -5.94 -4.69 4.64
N VAL A 131 -6.92 -3.91 5.10
CA VAL A 131 -8.35 -4.07 4.81
C VAL A 131 -8.60 -3.96 3.31
N THR A 132 -8.14 -2.87 2.67
CA THR A 132 -8.30 -2.63 1.23
C THR A 132 -7.83 -3.82 0.39
N SER A 133 -6.74 -4.45 0.80
CA SER A 133 -6.13 -5.54 0.07
C SER A 133 -6.87 -6.86 0.29
N ILE A 134 -7.36 -7.13 1.51
CA ILE A 134 -8.21 -8.30 1.79
C ILE A 134 -9.57 -8.18 1.10
N LEU A 135 -10.16 -6.99 1.05
CA LEU A 135 -11.39 -6.71 0.31
C LEU A 135 -11.24 -7.05 -1.18
N ALA A 136 -10.13 -6.62 -1.78
CA ALA A 136 -9.84 -6.89 -3.18
C ALA A 136 -9.68 -8.41 -3.42
N ILE A 137 -9.01 -9.13 -2.51
CA ILE A 137 -8.91 -10.60 -2.55
C ILE A 137 -10.32 -11.23 -2.52
N GLY A 138 -11.16 -10.82 -1.57
CA GLY A 138 -12.52 -11.31 -1.42
C GLY A 138 -13.36 -11.13 -2.68
N THR A 139 -13.29 -9.93 -3.28
CA THR A 139 -14.02 -9.56 -4.50
C THR A 139 -13.59 -10.42 -5.69
N VAL A 140 -12.28 -10.56 -5.92
CA VAL A 140 -11.74 -11.36 -7.03
C VAL A 140 -12.14 -12.83 -6.89
N LEU A 141 -12.02 -13.41 -5.70
CA LEU A 141 -12.38 -14.80 -5.46
C LEU A 141 -13.90 -15.04 -5.58
N GLN A 142 -14.73 -14.10 -5.11
CA GLN A 142 -16.18 -14.16 -5.25
C GLN A 142 -16.60 -14.21 -6.72
N VAL A 143 -16.13 -13.26 -7.53
CA VAL A 143 -16.58 -13.16 -8.93
C VAL A 143 -16.08 -14.33 -9.79
N LEU A 144 -14.87 -14.81 -9.52
CA LEU A 144 -14.22 -15.81 -10.37
C LEU A 144 -14.57 -17.26 -9.99
N PHE A 145 -14.81 -17.54 -8.72
CA PHE A 145 -15.17 -18.88 -8.24
C PHE A 145 -16.64 -19.00 -7.78
N GLY A 146 -17.41 -17.91 -7.78
CA GLY A 146 -18.80 -17.92 -7.34
C GLY A 146 -18.97 -18.17 -5.84
N LEU A 147 -17.91 -17.98 -5.04
CA LEU A 147 -17.94 -18.20 -3.60
C LEU A 147 -18.65 -17.03 -2.90
N PRO A 148 -19.40 -17.29 -1.80
CA PRO A 148 -19.89 -16.22 -0.94
C PRO A 148 -18.75 -15.30 -0.49
N PHE A 149 -18.97 -13.98 -0.51
CA PHE A 149 -17.94 -12.98 -0.23
C PHE A 149 -17.20 -13.23 1.09
N TRP A 150 -17.92 -13.59 2.15
CA TRP A 150 -17.31 -13.87 3.46
C TRP A 150 -16.37 -15.08 3.43
N ILE A 151 -16.67 -16.12 2.66
CA ILE A 151 -15.78 -17.28 2.46
C ILE A 151 -14.53 -16.85 1.71
N SER A 152 -14.70 -16.07 0.65
CA SER A 152 -13.59 -15.52 -0.14
C SER A 152 -12.62 -14.70 0.71
N VAL A 153 -13.15 -13.83 1.58
CA VAL A 153 -12.36 -13.03 2.52
C VAL A 153 -11.61 -13.91 3.53
N LEU A 154 -12.29 -14.88 4.14
CA LEU A 154 -11.67 -15.75 5.14
C LEU A 154 -10.60 -16.68 4.54
N LEU A 155 -10.86 -17.26 3.37
CA LEU A 155 -9.89 -18.14 2.70
C LEU A 155 -8.67 -17.35 2.22
N GLY A 156 -8.91 -16.29 1.44
CA GLY A 156 -7.83 -15.51 0.84
C GLY A 156 -7.04 -14.71 1.88
N GLY A 157 -7.73 -13.97 2.74
CA GLY A 157 -7.11 -13.18 3.81
C GLY A 157 -6.51 -14.05 4.91
N GLY A 158 -7.13 -15.20 5.24
CA GLY A 158 -6.60 -16.14 6.23
C GLY A 158 -5.22 -16.67 5.87
N VAL A 159 -4.99 -17.00 4.58
CA VAL A 159 -3.66 -17.40 4.09
C VAL A 159 -2.63 -16.29 4.35
N VAL A 160 -2.97 -15.02 4.07
CA VAL A 160 -2.10 -13.86 4.34
C VAL A 160 -1.76 -13.75 5.81
N VAL A 161 -2.77 -13.83 6.68
CA VAL A 161 -2.58 -13.72 8.13
C VAL A 161 -1.65 -14.82 8.65
N VAL A 162 -1.84 -16.07 8.19
CA VAL A 162 -1.03 -17.21 8.62
C VAL A 162 0.43 -17.04 8.24
N TYR A 163 0.78 -16.80 6.97
CA TYR A 163 2.19 -16.69 6.60
C TYR A 163 2.86 -15.44 7.21
N SER A 164 2.12 -14.34 7.33
CA SER A 164 2.64 -13.07 7.86
C SER A 164 2.95 -13.17 9.36
N ALA A 165 2.05 -13.78 10.14
CA ALA A 165 2.21 -13.91 11.58
C ALA A 165 3.39 -14.80 11.98
N ILE A 166 3.70 -15.82 11.17
CA ILE A 166 4.71 -16.81 11.51
C ILE A 166 6.13 -16.28 11.22
N GLY A 167 6.36 -15.72 10.03
CA GLY A 167 7.72 -15.39 9.57
C GLY A 167 8.07 -13.91 9.45
N GLY A 168 7.14 -12.98 9.70
CA GLY A 168 7.40 -11.54 9.67
C GLY A 168 8.05 -11.09 8.37
N MET A 169 8.97 -10.13 8.46
CA MET A 169 9.63 -9.52 7.31
C MET A 169 10.38 -10.51 6.41
N TRP A 170 10.96 -11.59 6.96
CA TRP A 170 11.61 -12.63 6.14
C TRP A 170 10.60 -13.46 5.35
N SER A 171 9.46 -13.82 5.93
CA SER A 171 8.36 -14.45 5.18
C SER A 171 7.92 -13.55 4.05
N LEU A 172 7.61 -12.29 4.39
CA LEU A 172 7.15 -11.30 3.43
C LEU A 172 8.17 -11.13 2.29
N THR A 173 9.46 -11.00 2.61
CA THR A 173 10.52 -10.87 1.60
C THR A 173 10.53 -12.03 0.60
N LEU A 174 10.38 -13.27 1.08
CA LEU A 174 10.38 -14.46 0.24
C LEU A 174 9.09 -14.62 -0.57
N THR A 175 7.94 -14.32 0.02
CA THR A 175 6.65 -14.36 -0.69
C THR A 175 6.59 -13.26 -1.74
N ASP A 176 7.03 -12.05 -1.40
CA ASP A 176 6.96 -10.86 -2.24
C ASP A 176 7.76 -11.00 -3.54
N ILE A 177 8.97 -11.57 -3.50
CA ILE A 177 9.77 -11.74 -4.73
C ILE A 177 9.09 -12.70 -5.71
N VAL A 178 8.47 -13.76 -5.19
CA VAL A 178 7.70 -14.71 -6.00
C VAL A 178 6.41 -14.05 -6.49
N GLN A 179 5.71 -13.34 -5.62
CA GLN A 179 4.50 -12.59 -5.96
C GLN A 179 4.78 -11.51 -7.02
N PHE A 180 5.91 -10.82 -6.94
CA PHE A 180 6.39 -9.88 -7.94
C PHE A 180 6.56 -10.56 -9.31
N ILE A 181 7.23 -11.71 -9.38
CA ILE A 181 7.40 -12.44 -10.63
C ILE A 181 6.04 -12.90 -11.18
N ILE A 182 5.21 -13.54 -10.36
CA ILE A 182 3.90 -14.05 -10.78
C ILE A 182 3.01 -12.91 -11.28
N LYS A 183 2.97 -11.76 -10.59
CA LYS A 183 2.15 -10.62 -11.02
C LYS A 183 2.69 -9.91 -12.26
N THR A 184 4.01 -9.81 -12.40
CA THR A 184 4.63 -9.32 -13.64
C THR A 184 4.21 -10.19 -14.83
N VAL A 185 4.41 -11.51 -14.71
CA VAL A 185 4.10 -12.46 -15.78
C VAL A 185 2.60 -12.50 -16.07
N GLY A 186 1.76 -12.67 -15.05
CA GLY A 186 0.32 -12.83 -15.22
C GLY A 186 -0.37 -11.59 -15.79
N LEU A 187 -0.01 -10.38 -15.34
CA LEU A 187 -0.69 -9.17 -15.81
C LEU A 187 -0.04 -8.59 -17.06
N MET A 188 1.28 -8.40 -17.07
CA MET A 188 1.94 -7.69 -18.17
C MET A 188 2.23 -8.59 -19.38
N PHE A 189 2.61 -9.84 -19.16
CA PHE A 189 3.04 -10.75 -20.23
C PHE A 189 1.97 -11.73 -20.69
N ILE A 190 0.89 -11.91 -19.91
CA ILE A 190 -0.21 -12.82 -20.26
C ILE A 190 -1.51 -12.04 -20.48
N LEU A 191 -2.07 -11.40 -19.45
CA LEU A 191 -3.39 -10.78 -19.55
C LEU A 191 -3.41 -9.63 -20.57
N LEU A 192 -2.47 -8.68 -20.48
CA LEU A 192 -2.44 -7.53 -21.39
C LEU A 192 -2.34 -7.94 -22.88
N PRO A 193 -1.38 -8.79 -23.31
CA PRO A 193 -1.31 -9.22 -24.71
C PRO A 193 -2.57 -9.96 -25.18
N ILE A 194 -3.14 -10.84 -24.35
CA ILE A 194 -4.36 -11.57 -24.72
C ILE A 194 -5.55 -10.62 -24.86
N CYS A 195 -5.71 -9.66 -23.95
CA CYS A 195 -6.76 -8.64 -24.05
C CYS A 195 -6.62 -7.81 -25.34
N LEU A 196 -5.41 -7.34 -25.66
CA LEU A 196 -5.17 -6.60 -26.90
C LEU A 196 -5.45 -7.45 -28.15
N TYR A 197 -5.04 -8.71 -28.14
CA TYR A 197 -5.34 -9.64 -29.23
C TYR A 197 -6.86 -9.83 -29.42
N ARG A 198 -7.61 -10.00 -28.32
CA ARG A 198 -9.09 -10.16 -28.35
C ARG A 198 -9.81 -8.93 -28.88
N VAL A 199 -9.29 -7.73 -28.63
CA VAL A 199 -9.82 -6.49 -29.20
C VAL A 199 -9.63 -6.42 -30.73
N GLY A 200 -8.61 -7.11 -31.24
CA GLY A 200 -8.17 -7.06 -32.65
C GLY A 200 -6.83 -6.36 -32.86
N GLY A 201 -6.10 -6.04 -31.78
CA GLY A 201 -4.83 -5.33 -31.81
C GLY A 201 -4.92 -3.89 -31.32
N TRP A 202 -3.79 -3.17 -31.38
CA TRP A 202 -3.72 -1.77 -30.97
C TRP A 202 -4.55 -0.86 -31.87
N ASP A 203 -4.51 -1.08 -33.18
CA ASP A 203 -5.23 -0.23 -34.14
C ASP A 203 -6.75 -0.33 -33.93
N GLU A 204 -7.27 -1.53 -33.70
CA GLU A 204 -8.68 -1.75 -33.38
C GLU A 204 -9.08 -1.14 -32.03
N LEU A 205 -8.18 -1.14 -31.04
CA LEU A 205 -8.43 -0.47 -29.76
C LEU A 205 -8.58 1.04 -29.95
N VAL A 206 -7.73 1.64 -30.79
CA VAL A 206 -7.79 3.08 -31.12
C VAL A 206 -9.04 3.42 -31.92
N LEU A 207 -9.47 2.55 -32.83
CA LEU A 207 -10.69 2.75 -33.64
C LEU A 207 -11.98 2.66 -32.81
N LYS A 208 -12.03 1.75 -31.82
CA LYS A 208 -13.24 1.47 -31.04
C LYS A 208 -13.43 2.39 -29.83
N LEU A 209 -12.39 3.07 -29.38
CA LEU A 209 -12.45 4.00 -28.26
C LEU A 209 -12.42 5.45 -28.72
N PRO A 210 -13.11 6.36 -28.02
CA PRO A 210 -13.01 7.78 -28.32
C PRO A 210 -11.58 8.27 -28.09
N ALA A 211 -11.14 9.29 -28.84
CA ALA A 211 -9.81 9.87 -28.71
C ALA A 211 -9.52 10.37 -27.27
N THR A 212 -10.56 10.76 -26.52
CA THR A 212 -10.46 11.11 -25.11
C THR A 212 -9.95 9.96 -24.25
N ALA A 213 -10.21 8.69 -24.57
CA ALA A 213 -9.69 7.55 -23.82
C ALA A 213 -8.15 7.44 -23.85
N PHE A 214 -7.49 8.05 -24.85
CA PHE A 214 -6.03 8.08 -24.97
C PHE A 214 -5.41 9.39 -24.46
N SER A 215 -6.22 10.34 -24.01
CA SER A 215 -5.70 11.53 -23.35
C SER A 215 -5.29 11.19 -21.92
N PHE A 216 -4.09 11.63 -21.54
CA PHE A 216 -3.60 11.50 -20.16
C PHE A 216 -4.37 12.38 -19.17
N THR A 217 -5.23 13.29 -19.61
CA THR A 217 -5.94 14.26 -18.74
C THR A 217 -7.43 13.96 -18.57
N THR A 218 -7.96 12.87 -19.13
CA THR A 218 -9.40 12.56 -19.14
C THR A 218 -9.99 12.34 -17.75
N ILE A 219 -9.20 11.82 -16.81
CA ILE A 219 -9.58 11.73 -15.39
C ILE A 219 -9.71 13.10 -14.69
N GLY A 220 -9.27 14.18 -15.35
CA GLY A 220 -9.29 15.55 -14.84
C GLY A 220 -8.02 15.94 -14.08
N TRP A 221 -7.55 17.17 -14.28
CA TRP A 221 -6.37 17.71 -13.59
C TRP A 221 -6.52 17.72 -12.07
N ASP A 222 -7.71 18.03 -11.56
CA ASP A 222 -7.99 18.05 -10.13
C ASP A 222 -7.76 16.67 -9.49
N THR A 223 -8.21 15.59 -10.15
CA THR A 223 -7.99 14.22 -9.70
C THR A 223 -6.52 13.84 -9.76
N ILE A 224 -5.81 14.21 -10.84
CA ILE A 224 -4.37 13.93 -10.97
C ILE A 224 -3.59 14.60 -9.83
N ILE A 225 -3.84 15.90 -9.60
CA ILE A 225 -3.18 16.63 -8.51
C ILE A 225 -3.54 16.00 -7.17
N THR A 226 -4.80 15.64 -6.96
CA THR A 226 -5.25 14.98 -5.72
C THR A 226 -4.54 13.64 -5.50
N TYR A 227 -4.33 12.83 -6.55
CA TYR A 227 -3.56 11.59 -6.45
C TYR A 227 -2.11 11.83 -6.03
N PHE A 228 -1.46 12.90 -6.50
CA PHE A 228 -0.14 13.28 -5.98
C PHE A 228 -0.21 13.79 -4.54
N MET A 229 -1.24 14.54 -4.16
CA MET A 229 -1.39 14.99 -2.77
C MET A 229 -1.58 13.82 -1.80
N ILE A 230 -2.35 12.80 -2.20
CA ILE A 230 -2.70 11.67 -1.36
C ILE A 230 -1.65 10.56 -1.45
N TYR A 231 -1.42 10.02 -2.65
CA TYR A 231 -0.65 8.79 -2.82
C TYR A 231 0.85 9.03 -2.87
N PHE A 232 1.32 10.09 -3.55
CA PHE A 232 2.75 10.39 -3.58
C PHE A 232 3.27 10.76 -2.19
N PHE A 233 2.59 11.67 -1.48
CA PHE A 233 2.98 11.99 -0.09
C PHE A 233 2.68 10.88 0.91
N GLY A 234 1.62 10.10 0.68
CA GLY A 234 1.29 8.94 1.49
C GLY A 234 2.41 7.89 1.49
N ILE A 235 2.88 7.50 0.30
CA ILE A 235 4.00 6.57 0.13
C ILE A 235 5.29 7.09 0.78
N LEU A 236 5.52 8.40 0.73
CA LEU A 236 6.71 9.00 1.32
C LEU A 236 6.79 8.82 2.84
N ILE A 237 5.66 8.57 3.51
CA ILE A 237 5.59 8.53 4.97
C ILE A 237 4.96 7.24 5.52
N GLY A 238 4.53 6.33 4.64
CA GLY A 238 3.89 5.07 5.02
C GLY A 238 4.82 4.12 5.76
N GLN A 239 4.36 3.59 6.90
CA GLN A 239 5.12 2.63 7.72
C GLN A 239 5.48 1.37 6.95
N ASP A 240 4.56 0.83 6.15
CA ASP A 240 4.76 -0.34 5.31
C ASP A 240 5.91 -0.14 4.31
N ILE A 241 6.04 1.06 3.74
CA ILE A 241 7.11 1.43 2.80
C ILE A 241 8.44 1.62 3.52
N TRP A 242 8.45 2.40 4.61
CA TRP A 242 9.68 2.65 5.38
C TRP A 242 10.26 1.37 5.97
N GLN A 243 9.38 0.45 6.39
CA GLN A 243 9.82 -0.84 6.91
C GLN A 243 10.56 -1.65 5.85
N ARG A 244 10.20 -1.52 4.55
CA ARG A 244 10.98 -2.10 3.45
C ARG A 244 12.31 -1.41 3.28
N VAL A 245 12.37 -0.08 3.30
CA VAL A 245 13.63 0.67 3.22
C VAL A 245 14.60 0.16 4.29
N PHE A 246 14.13 -0.05 5.52
CA PHE A 246 14.95 -0.52 6.63
C PHE A 246 15.56 -1.92 6.45
N THR A 247 15.08 -2.72 5.49
CA THR A 247 15.62 -4.06 5.20
C THR A 247 16.84 -4.08 4.28
N VAL A 248 17.11 -2.98 3.56
CA VAL A 248 18.14 -2.95 2.53
C VAL A 248 19.55 -2.92 3.11
N LYS A 249 20.49 -3.61 2.45
CA LYS A 249 21.88 -3.72 2.94
C LYS A 249 22.66 -2.41 2.98
N ASN A 250 22.36 -1.47 2.07
CA ASN A 250 23.04 -0.17 2.03
C ASN A 250 22.26 0.89 1.23
N GLU A 251 22.65 2.15 1.43
CA GLU A 251 22.06 3.34 0.80
C GLU A 251 22.05 3.28 -0.73
N LYS A 252 23.17 2.85 -1.35
CA LYS A 252 23.28 2.80 -2.81
C LYS A 252 22.22 1.87 -3.39
N VAL A 253 22.08 0.68 -2.82
CA VAL A 253 21.06 -0.30 -3.23
C VAL A 253 19.66 0.27 -3.03
N ALA A 254 19.40 0.95 -1.91
CA ALA A 254 18.11 1.60 -1.68
C ALA A 254 17.78 2.58 -2.82
N GLN A 255 18.72 3.46 -3.16
CA GLN A 255 18.55 4.48 -4.19
C GLN A 255 18.27 3.88 -5.57
N TYR A 256 19.14 3.04 -6.12
CA TYR A 256 18.93 2.54 -7.48
C TYR A 256 17.82 1.49 -7.54
N ALA A 257 17.86 0.44 -6.71
CA ALA A 257 16.91 -0.66 -6.81
C ALA A 257 15.51 -0.23 -6.37
N GLY A 258 15.41 0.67 -5.39
CA GLY A 258 14.14 1.29 -5.00
C GLY A 258 13.59 2.22 -6.07
N SER A 259 14.43 3.03 -6.72
CA SER A 259 13.96 3.87 -7.84
C SER A 259 13.48 3.04 -9.03
N PHE A 260 14.17 1.94 -9.36
CA PHE A 260 13.69 0.99 -10.37
C PHE A 260 12.36 0.35 -9.99
N ALA A 261 12.13 0.03 -8.71
CA ALA A 261 10.84 -0.45 -8.23
C ALA A 261 9.73 0.60 -8.44
N GLY A 262 10.01 1.88 -8.19
CA GLY A 262 9.08 2.98 -8.45
C GLY A 262 8.71 3.11 -9.93
N ILE A 263 9.71 3.12 -10.83
CA ILE A 263 9.48 3.14 -12.29
C ILE A 263 8.65 1.94 -12.74
N TYR A 264 8.97 0.75 -12.21
CA TYR A 264 8.20 -0.46 -12.49
C TYR A 264 6.73 -0.31 -12.09
N CYS A 265 6.43 0.32 -10.94
CA CYS A 265 5.04 0.56 -10.53
C CYS A 265 4.26 1.43 -11.53
N ILE A 266 4.92 2.42 -12.14
CA ILE A 266 4.31 3.28 -13.18
C ILE A 266 3.97 2.43 -14.42
N LEU A 267 4.92 1.62 -14.89
CA LEU A 267 4.72 0.74 -16.06
C LEU A 267 3.63 -0.30 -15.81
N TYR A 268 3.59 -0.87 -14.60
CA TYR A 268 2.54 -1.79 -14.19
C TYR A 268 1.16 -1.12 -14.19
N GLY A 269 1.08 0.13 -13.70
CA GLY A 269 -0.14 0.94 -13.76
C GLY A 269 -0.63 1.19 -15.18
N LEU A 270 0.29 1.51 -16.10
CA LEU A 270 -0.03 1.68 -17.51
C LEU A 270 -0.59 0.39 -18.13
N ALA A 271 0.04 -0.76 -17.84
CA ALA A 271 -0.47 -2.06 -18.28
C ALA A 271 -1.89 -2.33 -17.75
N CYS A 272 -2.15 -2.01 -16.48
CA CYS A 272 -3.49 -2.16 -15.89
C CYS A 272 -4.52 -1.21 -16.53
N ALA A 273 -4.16 0.04 -16.81
CA ALA A 273 -5.05 0.97 -17.50
C ALA A 273 -5.42 0.48 -18.91
N LEU A 274 -4.44 -0.05 -19.65
CA LEU A 274 -4.67 -0.67 -20.97
C LEU A 274 -5.55 -1.91 -20.90
N ILE A 275 -5.39 -2.76 -19.88
CA ILE A 275 -6.29 -3.90 -19.62
C ILE A 275 -7.72 -3.38 -19.38
N GLY A 276 -7.89 -2.30 -18.62
CA GLY A 276 -9.19 -1.64 -18.39
C GLY A 276 -9.82 -1.10 -19.68
N MET A 277 -9.03 -0.46 -20.54
CA MET A 277 -9.48 0.01 -21.86
C MET A 277 -9.93 -1.14 -22.75
N ALA A 278 -9.18 -2.24 -22.78
CA ALA A 278 -9.58 -3.44 -23.51
C ALA A 278 -10.89 -4.04 -22.93
N ALA A 279 -11.05 -4.00 -21.61
CA ALA A 279 -12.28 -4.42 -20.96
C ALA A 279 -13.48 -3.54 -21.35
N HIS A 280 -13.30 -2.23 -21.51
CA HIS A 280 -14.35 -1.32 -21.99
C HIS A 280 -14.86 -1.70 -23.38
N VAL A 281 -13.95 -2.07 -24.28
CA VAL A 281 -14.30 -2.48 -25.65
C VAL A 281 -14.95 -3.87 -25.68
N LEU A 282 -14.43 -4.82 -24.91
CA LEU A 282 -14.88 -6.22 -24.95
C LEU A 282 -16.13 -6.48 -24.11
N ILE A 283 -16.38 -5.66 -23.10
CA ILE A 283 -17.50 -5.76 -22.17
C ILE A 283 -18.10 -4.37 -21.98
N PRO A 284 -18.78 -3.83 -23.01
CA PRO A 284 -19.50 -2.56 -22.87
C PRO A 284 -20.61 -2.71 -21.82
N ASP A 285 -20.93 -1.61 -21.14
CA ASP A 285 -22.04 -1.50 -20.19
C ASP A 285 -21.98 -2.47 -19.00
N LEU A 286 -20.82 -2.55 -18.34
CA LEU A 286 -20.66 -3.39 -17.15
C LEU A 286 -21.50 -2.84 -15.97
N ASP A 287 -22.44 -3.65 -15.46
CA ASP A 287 -23.34 -3.29 -14.34
C ASP A 287 -22.60 -2.70 -13.13
N ASN A 288 -21.43 -3.25 -12.82
CA ASN A 288 -20.56 -2.77 -11.76
C ASN A 288 -19.12 -2.67 -12.25
N VAL A 289 -18.67 -1.45 -12.52
CA VAL A 289 -17.30 -1.13 -12.97
C VAL A 289 -16.20 -1.63 -12.03
N ASN A 290 -16.49 -1.85 -10.74
CA ASN A 290 -15.51 -2.42 -9.80
C ASN A 290 -15.14 -3.87 -10.15
N ASN A 291 -15.99 -4.56 -10.90
CA ASN A 291 -15.76 -5.93 -11.36
C ASN A 291 -15.00 -6.00 -12.68
N ALA A 292 -14.61 -4.87 -13.30
CA ALA A 292 -13.98 -4.84 -14.63
C ALA A 292 -12.80 -5.80 -14.75
N PHE A 293 -11.94 -5.86 -13.72
CA PHE A 293 -10.82 -6.80 -13.68
C PHE A 293 -11.27 -8.27 -13.71
N ALA A 294 -12.21 -8.65 -12.85
CA ALA A 294 -12.67 -10.03 -12.79
C ALA A 294 -13.46 -10.42 -14.05
N ALA A 295 -14.25 -9.49 -14.60
CA ALA A 295 -15.01 -9.68 -15.82
C ALA A 295 -14.10 -9.96 -17.02
N ILE A 296 -13.05 -9.14 -17.21
CA ILE A 296 -12.14 -9.32 -18.34
C ILE A 296 -11.29 -10.59 -18.23
N VAL A 297 -10.88 -10.96 -17.01
CA VAL A 297 -10.18 -12.22 -16.75
C VAL A 297 -11.07 -13.43 -17.08
N LYS A 298 -12.36 -13.37 -16.72
CA LYS A 298 -13.32 -14.44 -16.99
C LYS A 298 -13.63 -14.59 -18.47
N LEU A 299 -13.72 -13.47 -19.21
CA LEU A 299 -14.04 -13.46 -20.64
C LEU A 299 -12.84 -13.83 -21.52
N SER A 300 -11.68 -13.24 -21.27
CA SER A 300 -10.56 -13.30 -22.21
C SER A 300 -9.74 -14.58 -22.14
N LEU A 301 -9.70 -15.24 -20.97
CA LEU A 301 -8.74 -16.30 -20.70
C LEU A 301 -9.38 -17.70 -20.68
N PRO A 302 -8.72 -18.70 -21.31
CA PRO A 302 -9.12 -20.09 -21.15
C PRO A 302 -8.79 -20.60 -19.74
N ASP A 303 -9.43 -21.71 -19.37
CA ASP A 303 -9.14 -22.43 -18.14
C ASP A 303 -7.63 -22.74 -18.02
N GLY A 304 -7.09 -22.63 -16.80
CA GLY A 304 -5.67 -22.78 -16.50
C GLY A 304 -4.87 -21.50 -16.58
N ILE A 305 -4.86 -20.87 -17.76
CA ILE A 305 -4.24 -19.54 -17.92
C ILE A 305 -5.00 -18.54 -17.06
N ARG A 306 -6.34 -18.65 -17.00
CA ARG A 306 -7.17 -17.88 -16.08
C ARG A 306 -6.71 -18.08 -14.64
N GLY A 307 -6.56 -19.32 -14.16
CA GLY A 307 -6.02 -19.62 -12.83
C GLY A 307 -4.68 -18.95 -12.51
N LEU A 308 -3.76 -18.90 -13.47
CA LEU A 308 -2.47 -18.23 -13.30
C LEU A 308 -2.63 -16.70 -13.14
N VAL A 309 -3.51 -16.09 -13.93
CA VAL A 309 -3.79 -14.64 -13.81
C VAL A 309 -4.56 -14.31 -12.53
N ILE A 310 -5.40 -15.23 -12.04
CA ILE A 310 -6.02 -15.13 -10.71
C ILE A 310 -4.94 -15.17 -9.64
N ALA A 311 -4.03 -16.13 -9.69
CA ALA A 311 -2.89 -16.21 -8.77
C ALA A 311 -2.02 -14.95 -8.83
N ALA A 312 -1.86 -14.35 -10.00
CA ALA A 312 -1.15 -13.08 -10.20
C ALA A 312 -1.85 -11.87 -9.57
N ALA A 313 -3.19 -11.80 -9.66
CA ALA A 313 -3.97 -10.80 -8.96
C ALA A 313 -3.90 -10.99 -7.44
N LEU A 314 -4.10 -12.22 -6.98
CA LEU A 314 -3.94 -12.59 -5.57
C LEU A 314 -2.54 -12.24 -5.07
N ALA A 315 -1.50 -12.51 -5.85
CA ALA A 315 -0.13 -12.13 -5.54
C ALA A 315 0.05 -10.63 -5.34
N ALA A 316 -0.57 -9.79 -6.17
CA ALA A 316 -0.55 -8.35 -5.97
C ALA A 316 -1.22 -7.96 -4.63
N MET A 317 -2.42 -8.45 -4.38
CA MET A 317 -3.21 -8.06 -3.21
C MET A 317 -2.63 -8.62 -1.90
N MET A 318 -2.11 -9.84 -1.91
CA MET A 318 -1.53 -10.50 -0.75
C MET A 318 -0.21 -9.84 -0.31
N SER A 319 0.63 -9.37 -1.24
CA SER A 319 1.86 -8.63 -0.87
C SER A 319 1.54 -7.35 -0.10
N THR A 320 0.54 -6.58 -0.55
CA THR A 320 0.13 -5.34 0.14
C THR A 320 -0.61 -5.62 1.44
N ALA A 321 -1.48 -6.63 1.48
CA ALA A 321 -2.17 -7.05 2.70
C ALA A 321 -1.16 -7.43 3.80
N SER A 322 -0.16 -8.24 3.47
CA SER A 322 0.88 -8.65 4.41
C SER A 322 1.73 -7.48 4.91
N ALA A 323 2.04 -6.52 4.03
CA ALA A 323 2.79 -5.32 4.41
C ALA A 323 2.00 -4.42 5.37
N GLY A 324 0.71 -4.17 5.09
CA GLY A 324 -0.17 -3.40 5.99
C GLY A 324 -0.34 -4.08 7.34
N LEU A 325 -0.51 -5.41 7.35
CA LEU A 325 -0.60 -6.20 8.58
C LEU A 325 0.67 -6.11 9.43
N LEU A 326 1.83 -6.30 8.84
CA LEU A 326 3.10 -6.21 9.57
C LEU A 326 3.37 -4.77 10.04
N ALA A 327 3.04 -3.76 9.23
CA ALA A 327 3.18 -2.35 9.60
C ALA A 327 2.29 -1.98 10.79
N ALA A 328 1.03 -2.40 10.79
CA ALA A 328 0.10 -2.19 11.90
C ALA A 328 0.56 -2.93 13.17
N ALA A 329 0.97 -4.19 13.02
CA ALA A 329 1.49 -4.99 14.13
C ALA A 329 2.77 -4.38 14.72
N THR A 330 3.70 -3.93 13.88
CA THR A 330 4.95 -3.28 14.31
C THR A 330 4.64 -1.95 15.02
N THR A 331 3.71 -1.15 14.53
CA THR A 331 3.28 0.09 15.19
C THR A 331 2.69 -0.21 16.58
N LEU A 332 1.87 -1.26 16.69
CA LEU A 332 1.33 -1.70 17.98
C LEU A 332 2.44 -2.15 18.94
N THR A 333 3.33 -3.03 18.50
CA THR A 333 4.31 -3.68 19.39
C THR A 333 5.52 -2.82 19.71
N GLU A 334 5.94 -1.95 18.80
CA GLU A 334 7.11 -1.10 18.97
C GLU A 334 6.72 0.28 19.54
N ASP A 335 5.54 0.83 19.21
CA ASP A 335 5.21 2.21 19.60
C ASP A 335 4.18 2.32 20.72
N LEU A 336 3.09 1.55 20.66
CA LEU A 336 1.99 1.68 21.61
C LEU A 336 2.15 0.76 22.82
N LEU A 337 2.56 -0.49 22.61
CA LEU A 337 2.67 -1.49 23.65
C LEU A 337 3.77 -1.18 24.68
N PRO A 338 4.97 -0.65 24.32
CA PRO A 338 5.99 -0.34 25.32
C PRO A 338 5.52 0.70 26.32
N LYS A 339 4.68 1.67 25.91
CA LYS A 339 4.06 2.64 26.82
C LYS A 339 3.20 1.98 27.89
N LEU A 340 2.49 0.91 27.53
CA LEU A 340 1.65 0.12 28.46
C LEU A 340 2.49 -0.84 29.32
N ARG A 341 3.71 -1.16 28.92
CA ARG A 341 4.60 -2.13 29.58
C ARG A 341 5.83 -1.51 30.25
N GLY A 342 5.79 -0.21 30.55
CA GLY A 342 6.88 0.50 31.23
C GLY A 342 8.18 0.58 30.43
N GLY A 343 8.08 0.71 29.10
CA GLY A 343 9.22 0.86 28.17
C GLY A 343 9.89 -0.44 27.73
N LYS A 344 9.37 -1.60 28.14
CA LYS A 344 9.95 -2.91 27.74
C LYS A 344 9.74 -3.17 26.25
N GLN A 345 10.85 -3.52 25.58
CA GLN A 345 10.85 -3.94 24.18
C GLN A 345 10.02 -5.21 23.98
N SER A 346 9.36 -5.32 22.83
CA SER A 346 8.55 -6.49 22.50
C SER A 346 9.44 -7.69 22.19
N SER A 347 9.07 -8.87 22.68
CA SER A 347 9.76 -10.11 22.33
C SER A 347 9.23 -10.65 21.00
N LEU A 348 9.97 -11.57 20.37
CA LEU A 348 9.55 -12.19 19.11
C LEU A 348 8.16 -12.84 19.21
N GLY A 349 7.86 -13.50 20.34
CA GLY A 349 6.54 -14.10 20.57
C GLY A 349 5.41 -13.07 20.63
N VAL A 350 5.67 -11.89 21.22
CA VAL A 350 4.72 -10.77 21.25
C VAL A 350 4.50 -10.23 19.84
N ASN A 351 5.57 -10.06 19.06
CA ASN A 351 5.47 -9.61 17.66
C ASN A 351 4.64 -10.57 16.81
N ARG A 352 4.83 -11.88 16.96
CA ARG A 352 4.01 -12.90 16.26
C ARG A 352 2.53 -12.85 16.69
N LEU A 353 2.27 -12.78 18.00
CA LEU A 353 0.91 -12.72 18.54
C LEU A 353 0.16 -11.48 18.05
N PHE A 354 0.77 -10.30 18.13
CA PHE A 354 0.13 -9.06 17.68
C PHE A 354 -0.03 -9.01 16.16
N THR A 355 0.85 -9.65 15.39
CA THR A 355 0.64 -9.82 13.94
C THR A 355 -0.59 -10.68 13.66
N LEU A 356 -0.77 -11.78 14.38
CA LEU A 356 -1.97 -12.62 14.27
C LEU A 356 -3.25 -11.85 14.67
N LEU A 357 -3.24 -11.17 15.82
CA LEU A 357 -4.39 -10.39 16.30
C LEU A 357 -4.77 -9.27 15.34
N THR A 358 -3.77 -8.56 14.81
CA THR A 358 -3.96 -7.53 13.77
C THR A 358 -4.60 -8.15 12.52
N GLY A 359 -4.14 -9.34 12.13
CA GLY A 359 -4.76 -10.13 11.05
C GLY A 359 -6.24 -10.41 11.25
N VAL A 360 -6.62 -10.85 12.45
CA VAL A 360 -8.03 -11.11 12.80
C VAL A 360 -8.86 -9.83 12.74
N VAL A 361 -8.31 -8.71 13.25
CA VAL A 361 -8.99 -7.40 13.19
C VAL A 361 -9.20 -6.94 11.76
N VAL A 362 -8.18 -7.04 10.91
CA VAL A 362 -8.27 -6.64 9.50
C VAL A 362 -9.26 -7.52 8.74
N LEU A 363 -9.29 -8.83 8.99
CA LEU A 363 -10.30 -9.74 8.44
C LEU A 363 -11.73 -9.31 8.84
N GLY A 364 -11.94 -8.98 10.13
CA GLY A 364 -13.23 -8.52 10.63
C GLY A 364 -13.68 -7.22 9.97
N ILE A 365 -12.79 -6.23 9.84
CA ILE A 365 -13.10 -4.95 9.19
C ILE A 365 -13.36 -5.16 7.68
N ALA A 366 -12.62 -6.05 7.01
CA ALA A 366 -12.84 -6.37 5.60
C ALA A 366 -14.19 -7.05 5.32
N LEU A 367 -14.91 -7.55 6.32
CA LEU A 367 -16.26 -8.08 6.11
C LEU A 367 -17.34 -7.00 6.09
N VAL A 368 -17.04 -5.77 6.54
CA VAL A 368 -18.02 -4.67 6.66
C VAL A 368 -17.78 -3.51 5.69
N VAL A 369 -16.61 -3.46 5.05
CA VAL A 369 -16.25 -2.41 4.08
C VAL A 369 -16.54 -2.91 2.65
N ASN A 370 -17.03 -2.03 1.76
CA ASN A 370 -17.54 -2.46 0.45
C ASN A 370 -16.72 -1.98 -0.77
N ASP A 371 -15.85 -0.97 -0.62
CA ASP A 371 -15.08 -0.42 -1.73
C ASP A 371 -13.58 -0.30 -1.41
N VAL A 372 -12.76 -0.84 -2.32
CA VAL A 372 -11.30 -0.91 -2.21
C VAL A 372 -10.68 0.48 -2.36
N ILE A 373 -11.18 1.29 -3.31
CA ILE A 373 -10.61 2.62 -3.57
C ILE A 373 -10.97 3.58 -2.44
N SER A 374 -12.24 3.64 -2.04
CA SER A 374 -12.68 4.44 -0.88
C SER A 374 -11.90 4.12 0.39
N ALA A 375 -11.69 2.83 0.67
CA ALA A 375 -10.93 2.39 1.83
C ALA A 375 -9.44 2.81 1.75
N LEU A 376 -8.87 2.85 0.54
CA LEU A 376 -7.50 3.32 0.31
C LEU A 376 -7.40 4.83 0.50
N THR A 377 -8.35 5.57 -0.08
CA THR A 377 -8.46 7.02 0.07
C THR A 377 -8.63 7.40 1.54
N LEU A 378 -9.43 6.67 2.31
CA LEU A 378 -9.51 6.80 3.77
C LEU A 378 -8.16 6.60 4.45
N ALA A 379 -7.46 5.51 4.15
CA ALA A 379 -6.14 5.25 4.75
C ALA A 379 -5.19 6.44 4.54
N TYR A 380 -5.03 6.89 3.30
CA TYR A 380 -4.07 7.93 2.97
C TYR A 380 -4.52 9.34 3.37
N ASN A 381 -5.81 9.65 3.36
CA ASN A 381 -6.30 10.94 3.87
C ASN A 381 -5.98 11.10 5.36
N LEU A 382 -6.15 10.04 6.15
CA LEU A 382 -5.80 10.05 7.57
C LEU A 382 -4.28 10.18 7.77
N LEU A 383 -3.50 9.42 7.00
CA LEU A 383 -2.03 9.44 7.10
C LEU A 383 -1.46 10.81 6.70
N VAL A 384 -1.81 11.29 5.51
CA VAL A 384 -1.24 12.52 4.95
C VAL A 384 -1.79 13.74 5.67
N GLY A 385 -3.11 13.82 5.84
CA GLY A 385 -3.77 14.92 6.55
C GLY A 385 -3.37 15.02 8.02
N GLY A 386 -3.07 13.89 8.66
CA GLY A 386 -2.64 13.84 10.06
C GLY A 386 -1.14 14.00 10.27
N MET A 387 -0.28 13.36 9.46
CA MET A 387 1.14 13.17 9.81
C MET A 387 2.15 13.83 8.87
N LEU A 388 1.77 14.21 7.65
CA LEU A 388 2.74 14.74 6.68
C LEU A 388 3.44 16.00 7.20
N ILE A 389 2.65 16.98 7.66
CA ILE A 389 3.16 18.27 8.12
C ILE A 389 4.10 18.13 9.32
N PRO A 390 3.72 17.43 10.43
CA PRO A 390 4.64 17.16 11.53
C PRO A 390 5.93 16.46 11.11
N LEU A 391 5.88 15.54 10.15
CA LEU A 391 7.06 14.80 9.70
C LEU A 391 7.99 15.67 8.84
N ILE A 392 7.46 16.44 7.89
CA ILE A 392 8.24 17.42 7.13
C ILE A 392 8.86 18.44 8.08
N GLY A 393 8.07 18.97 9.02
CA GLY A 393 8.56 19.89 10.04
C GLY A 393 9.64 19.27 10.91
N ALA A 394 9.58 17.96 11.15
CA ALA A 394 10.57 17.28 11.95
C ALA A 394 11.95 17.25 11.28
N ILE A 395 11.95 17.05 9.96
CA ILE A 395 13.16 16.92 9.16
C ILE A 395 13.72 18.30 8.79
N PHE A 396 12.86 19.22 8.34
CA PHE A 396 13.31 20.44 7.67
C PHE A 396 13.16 21.73 8.49
N TRP A 397 12.28 21.76 9.51
CA TRP A 397 11.99 23.02 10.21
C TRP A 397 12.63 23.10 11.60
N LYS A 398 13.64 23.97 11.73
CA LYS A 398 14.37 24.20 12.99
C LYS A 398 13.47 24.65 14.13
N ARG A 399 12.38 25.38 13.82
CA ARG A 399 11.41 25.92 14.79
C ARG A 399 10.32 24.93 15.20
N ALA A 400 10.26 23.75 14.59
CA ALA A 400 9.23 22.75 14.88
C ALA A 400 9.19 22.37 16.37
N THR A 401 8.00 22.41 16.97
CA THR A 401 7.80 22.06 18.39
C THR A 401 6.82 20.91 18.54
N THR A 402 6.90 20.22 19.68
CA THR A 402 5.96 19.14 20.02
C THR A 402 4.52 19.63 20.05
N ALA A 403 4.26 20.81 20.64
CA ALA A 403 2.91 21.36 20.71
C ALA A 403 2.34 21.62 19.32
N GLY A 404 3.16 22.16 18.41
CA GLY A 404 2.77 22.33 17.00
C GLY A 404 2.49 21.01 16.32
N ALA A 405 3.34 20.00 16.52
CA ALA A 405 3.15 18.67 15.95
C ALA A 405 1.85 18.00 16.42
N ILE A 406 1.55 18.05 17.73
CA ILE A 406 0.32 17.47 18.30
C ILE A 406 -0.92 18.21 17.79
N ALA A 407 -0.90 19.55 17.78
CA ALA A 407 -2.01 20.35 17.28
C ALA A 407 -2.29 20.06 15.80
N SER A 408 -1.23 19.97 14.99
CA SER A 408 -1.31 19.62 13.57
C SER A 408 -1.88 18.22 13.36
N MET A 409 -1.39 17.22 14.09
CA MET A 409 -1.92 15.85 14.02
C MET A 409 -3.40 15.80 14.40
N GLY A 410 -3.78 16.41 15.51
CA GLY A 410 -5.17 16.38 15.98
C GLY A 410 -6.14 17.12 15.07
N LEU A 411 -5.81 18.36 14.69
CA LEU A 411 -6.68 19.20 13.86
C LEU A 411 -6.70 18.72 12.40
N GLY A 412 -5.57 18.31 11.85
CA GLY A 412 -5.50 17.75 10.49
C GLY A 412 -6.31 16.45 10.38
N PHE A 413 -6.13 15.52 11.32
CA PHE A 413 -6.91 14.28 11.37
C PHE A 413 -8.43 14.53 11.54
N ALA A 414 -8.82 15.42 12.46
CA ALA A 414 -10.23 15.76 12.67
C ALA A 414 -10.85 16.42 11.44
N THR A 415 -10.10 17.30 10.77
CA THR A 415 -10.55 17.96 9.54
C THR A 415 -10.72 16.96 8.40
N ALA A 416 -9.79 16.01 8.25
CA ALA A 416 -9.92 14.94 7.26
C ALA A 416 -11.23 14.16 7.48
N LEU A 417 -11.48 13.70 8.70
CA LEU A 417 -12.73 12.99 9.02
C LEU A 417 -13.97 13.84 8.75
N LEU A 418 -14.00 15.10 9.19
CA LEU A 418 -15.16 15.98 9.03
C LEU A 418 -15.54 16.14 7.55
N PHE A 419 -14.56 16.43 6.69
CA PHE A 419 -14.81 16.61 5.27
C PHE A 419 -15.11 15.29 4.56
N MET A 420 -14.56 14.16 5.01
CA MET A 420 -14.93 12.84 4.50
C MET A 420 -16.38 12.48 4.82
N PHE A 421 -16.87 12.83 6.02
CA PHE A 421 -18.29 12.64 6.38
C PHE A 421 -19.23 13.60 5.64
N LYS A 422 -18.78 14.84 5.41
CA LYS A 422 -19.60 15.89 4.81
C LYS A 422 -19.69 15.77 3.29
N ASP A 423 -18.55 15.63 2.63
CA ASP A 423 -18.43 15.72 1.17
C ASP A 423 -18.27 14.33 0.52
N GLY A 424 -18.00 13.28 1.32
CA GLY A 424 -17.82 11.91 0.87
C GLY A 424 -16.35 11.45 0.87
N LEU A 425 -16.15 10.13 0.81
CA LEU A 425 -14.80 9.52 0.84
C LEU A 425 -14.01 9.80 -0.45
N ASP A 426 -14.70 9.89 -1.59
CA ASP A 426 -14.13 10.13 -2.91
C ASP A 426 -13.93 11.63 -3.21
N ALA A 427 -14.34 12.52 -2.29
CA ALA A 427 -14.16 13.95 -2.47
C ALA A 427 -12.67 14.32 -2.37
N ASN A 428 -12.27 15.32 -3.16
CA ASN A 428 -10.92 15.88 -3.09
C ASN A 428 -10.75 16.83 -1.88
N THR A 429 -11.84 17.39 -1.36
CA THR A 429 -11.81 18.39 -0.27
C THR A 429 -11.11 17.92 1.02
N PRO A 430 -11.21 16.66 1.49
CA PRO A 430 -10.64 16.27 2.77
C PRO A 430 -9.12 16.42 2.85
N ILE A 431 -8.41 16.11 1.77
CA ILE A 431 -6.94 16.21 1.76
C ILE A 431 -6.48 17.67 1.81
N TYR A 432 -7.12 18.55 1.05
CA TYR A 432 -6.71 19.95 0.97
C TYR A 432 -6.98 20.69 2.28
N TYR A 433 -8.17 20.53 2.86
CA TYR A 433 -8.50 21.18 4.13
C TYR A 433 -7.70 20.60 5.29
N SER A 434 -7.48 19.28 5.35
CA SER A 434 -6.66 18.68 6.41
C SER A 434 -5.21 19.15 6.35
N LEU A 435 -4.59 19.22 5.16
CA LEU A 435 -3.25 19.76 5.00
C LEU A 435 -3.17 21.25 5.32
N ALA A 436 -4.15 22.05 4.90
CA ALA A 436 -4.18 23.48 5.18
C ALA A 436 -4.31 23.75 6.69
N VAL A 437 -5.29 23.12 7.35
CA VAL A 437 -5.49 23.25 8.80
C VAL A 437 -4.29 22.69 9.56
N GLY A 438 -3.76 21.53 9.13
CA GLY A 438 -2.57 20.91 9.69
C GLY A 438 -1.35 21.84 9.60
N LEU A 439 -1.13 22.48 8.45
CA LEU A 439 -0.02 23.42 8.25
C LEU A 439 -0.18 24.69 9.09
N VAL A 440 -1.36 25.32 9.05
CA VAL A 440 -1.61 26.56 9.80
C VAL A 440 -1.47 26.30 11.30
N SER A 441 -2.09 25.25 11.83
CA SER A 441 -1.96 24.89 13.24
C SER A 441 -0.53 24.54 13.63
N PHE A 442 0.20 23.78 12.80
CA PHE A 442 1.60 23.46 13.04
C PHE A 442 2.46 24.72 13.17
N VAL A 443 2.31 25.66 12.23
CA VAL A 443 3.10 26.88 12.18
C VAL A 443 2.76 27.81 13.34
N VAL A 444 1.48 28.12 13.52
CA VAL A 444 1.01 29.06 14.55
C VAL A 444 1.38 28.56 15.94
N VAL A 445 1.05 27.31 16.27
CA VAL A 445 1.33 26.76 17.60
C VAL A 445 2.83 26.61 17.84
N SER A 446 3.62 26.22 16.83
CA SER A 446 5.08 26.17 16.96
C SER A 446 5.69 27.53 17.25
N LEU A 447 5.20 28.59 16.61
CA LEU A 447 5.67 29.96 16.82
C LEU A 447 5.27 30.50 18.20
N MET A 448 4.05 30.21 18.67
CA MET A 448 3.55 30.60 20.00
C MET A 448 4.22 29.82 21.14
N SER A 449 4.68 28.60 20.87
CA SER A 449 5.30 27.74 21.89
C SER A 449 6.79 28.06 22.13
N ARG A 450 7.29 27.64 23.30
CA ARG A 450 8.70 27.82 23.68
C ARG A 450 9.65 27.22 22.64
N ARG A 451 10.80 27.86 22.43
CA ARG A 451 11.78 27.35 21.48
C ARG A 451 12.27 25.95 21.89
N PRO A 452 12.43 25.01 20.94
CA PRO A 452 13.07 23.73 21.25
C PRO A 452 14.49 23.99 21.79
N ASN A 453 14.81 23.40 22.94
CA ASN A 453 16.12 23.59 23.60
C ASN A 453 17.26 22.85 22.88
N VAL A 454 16.95 21.97 21.93
CA VAL A 454 17.93 21.22 21.15
C VAL A 454 17.55 21.30 19.68
N VAL A 455 18.38 21.96 18.88
CA VAL A 455 18.38 21.76 17.43
C VAL A 455 19.00 20.39 17.22
N ALA A 456 18.20 19.32 17.28
CA ALA A 456 18.62 18.02 16.78
C ALA A 456 18.68 18.12 15.24
N SER A 457 19.66 18.84 14.72
CA SER A 457 20.03 18.81 13.32
C SER A 457 20.82 17.53 13.06
N ALA A 458 20.11 16.43 12.82
CA ALA A 458 20.67 15.22 12.22
C ALA A 458 19.55 14.21 11.87
N ILE A 459 18.56 14.65 11.09
CA ILE A 459 17.94 13.74 10.11
C ILE A 459 18.59 14.06 8.78
#